data_AF-A0A380CNW0-F1
#
_entry.id   AF-A0A380CNW0-F1
#
_cell.length_a   1.000
_cell.length_b   1.000
_cell.length_c   1.000
_cell.angle_alpha   90.00
_cell.angle_beta   90.00
_cell.angle_gamma   90.00
#
_symmetry.space_group_name_H-M   'P 1'
#
loop_
_entity.id
_entity.type
_entity.pdbx_description
1 polymer ?
#
loop_
_entity_poly.entity_id
_entity_poly.type
_entity_poly.pdbx_seq_one_letter_code
_entity_poly.pdbx_strand_id
1 'polypeptide(L)'
;MYKENLVYCDLFEHLILHTLIAKESNGIHGLAGYLVFILPNIEEWYVSEIDPILEWQKYCKDKANLSKEYTEQLLIEIDKKVNNTDMYKQYKQEISKNI
;
A
#
# COMPACT_ATOMS: atom_id res chain seq x y z
N MET A 1 -18.04 16.12 -9.31
CA MET A 1 -17.13 15.74 -8.22
C MET A 1 -15.76 16.32 -8.58
N TYR A 2 -15.29 17.35 -7.86
CA TYR A 2 -14.05 18.04 -8.23
C TYR A 2 -12.85 17.09 -8.06
N LYS A 3 -12.02 17.01 -9.11
CA LYS A 3 -10.79 16.19 -9.21
C LYS A 3 -9.78 16.46 -8.06
N GLU A 4 -9.99 17.57 -7.36
CA GLU A 4 -9.17 18.13 -6.29
C GLU A 4 -9.61 17.66 -4.89
N ASN A 5 -10.77 16.99 -4.77
CA ASN A 5 -11.27 16.40 -3.52
C ASN A 5 -10.91 14.91 -3.36
N LEU A 6 -10.10 14.37 -4.28
CA LEU A 6 -9.39 13.13 -3.99
C LEU A 6 -8.41 13.50 -2.88
N VAL A 7 -8.73 13.09 -1.66
CA VAL A 7 -7.89 13.24 -0.48
C VAL A 7 -6.48 12.83 -0.90
N TYR A 8 -5.60 13.82 -1.10
CA TYR A 8 -4.16 13.59 -1.25
C TYR A 8 -3.65 13.22 0.14
N CYS A 9 -4.11 12.08 0.66
CA CYS A 9 -3.42 11.39 1.72
C CYS A 9 -2.06 11.05 1.16
N ASP A 10 -1.03 11.24 1.98
CA ASP A 10 0.28 10.74 1.60
C ASP A 10 0.19 9.21 1.35
N LEU A 11 1.15 8.67 0.61
CA LEU A 11 1.10 7.27 0.19
C LEU A 11 1.02 6.29 1.39
N PHE A 12 1.55 6.68 2.55
CA PHE A 12 1.52 5.88 3.78
C PHE A 12 0.19 5.99 4.53
N GLU A 13 -0.42 7.17 4.59
CA GLU A 13 -1.80 7.35 5.07
C GLU A 13 -2.77 6.54 4.20
N HIS A 14 -2.57 6.53 2.88
CA HIS A 14 -3.38 5.76 1.95
C HIS A 14 -3.22 4.25 2.20
N LEU A 15 -1.98 3.81 2.41
CA LEU A 15 -1.63 2.45 2.82
C LEU A 15 -2.31 2.05 4.14
N ILE A 16 -2.22 2.88 5.18
CA ILE A 16 -2.83 2.62 6.49
C ILE A 16 -4.36 2.55 6.35
N LEU A 17 -4.97 3.47 5.61
CA LEU A 17 -6.42 3.47 5.37
C LEU A 17 -6.88 2.18 4.69
N HIS A 18 -6.23 1.77 3.60
CA HIS A 18 -6.59 0.54 2.90
C HIS A 18 -6.35 -0.71 3.75
N THR A 19 -5.32 -0.70 4.59
CA THR A 19 -5.05 -1.75 5.57
C THR A 19 -6.19 -1.89 6.57
N LEU A 20 -6.66 -0.77 7.13
CA LEU A 20 -7.78 -0.78 8.09
C LEU A 20 -9.08 -1.22 7.43
N ILE A 21 -9.39 -0.72 6.24
CA ILE A 21 -10.57 -1.15 5.48
C ILE A 21 -10.50 -2.65 5.18
N ALA A 22 -9.35 -3.15 4.73
CA ALA A 22 -9.16 -4.57 4.47
C ALA A 22 -9.35 -5.40 5.73
N LYS A 23 -8.77 -4.98 6.86
CA LYS A 23 -8.95 -5.67 8.14
C LYS A 23 -10.43 -5.74 8.55
N GLU A 24 -11.14 -4.61 8.55
CA GLU A 24 -12.53 -4.53 9.03
C GLU A 24 -13.54 -5.19 8.07
N SER A 25 -13.20 -5.28 6.77
CA SER A 25 -14.04 -5.93 5.76
C SER A 25 -13.64 -7.37 5.44
N ASN A 26 -12.75 -7.97 6.24
CA ASN A 26 -12.15 -9.29 6.00
C ASN A 26 -11.56 -9.44 4.57
N GLY A 27 -10.99 -8.35 4.08
CA GLY A 27 -10.30 -8.24 2.80
C GLY A 27 -11.20 -8.10 1.58
N ILE A 28 -12.52 -7.97 1.75
CA ILE A 28 -13.47 -7.74 0.65
C ILE A 28 -13.25 -6.36 0.02
N HIS A 29 -12.96 -5.35 0.83
CA HIS A 29 -12.69 -3.99 0.39
C HIS A 29 -11.26 -3.58 0.78
N GLY A 30 -10.69 -2.60 0.09
CA GLY A 30 -9.36 -2.04 0.40
C GLY A 30 -8.17 -2.91 -0.03
N LEU A 31 -8.30 -4.24 0.05
CA LEU A 31 -7.21 -5.18 -0.22
C LEU A 31 -6.65 -5.10 -1.64
N ALA A 32 -7.52 -5.05 -2.65
CA ALA A 32 -7.10 -4.93 -4.05
C ALA A 32 -6.35 -3.62 -4.31
N GLY A 33 -6.83 -2.51 -3.74
CA GLY A 33 -6.15 -1.21 -3.84
C GLY A 33 -4.77 -1.22 -3.19
N TYR A 34 -4.68 -1.85 -2.01
CA TYR A 34 -3.41 -2.06 -1.30
C TYR A 34 -2.41 -2.87 -2.15
N LEU A 35 -2.81 -4.05 -2.63
CA LEU A 35 -1.92 -4.97 -3.33
C LEU A 35 -1.49 -4.50 -4.71
N VAL A 36 -2.41 -3.90 -5.48
CA VAL A 36 -2.17 -3.61 -6.90
C VAL A 36 -1.50 -2.25 -7.10
N PHE A 37 -1.78 -1.27 -6.24
CA PHE A 37 -1.36 0.10 -6.47
C PHE A 37 -0.48 0.66 -5.36
N ILE A 38 -0.83 0.42 -4.09
CA ILE A 38 -0.15 1.12 -2.99
C ILE A 38 1.16 0.43 -2.61
N LEU A 39 1.12 -0.88 -2.34
CA LEU A 39 2.31 -1.64 -1.94
C LEU A 39 3.43 -1.56 -2.99
N PRO A 40 3.18 -1.80 -4.30
CA PRO A 40 4.25 -1.73 -5.30
C PRO A 40 4.90 -0.35 -5.40
N ASN A 41 4.11 0.74 -5.29
CA ASN A 41 4.66 2.09 -5.32
C ASN A 41 5.53 2.38 -4.09
N ILE A 42 5.15 1.88 -2.91
CA ILE A 42 5.97 2.06 -1.70
C ILE A 42 7.27 1.27 -1.81
N GLU A 43 7.21 0.02 -2.26
CA GLU A 43 8.40 -0.83 -2.46
C GLU A 43 9.34 -0.25 -3.51
N GLU A 44 8.81 0.29 -4.60
CA GLU A 44 9.62 0.94 -5.63
C GLU A 44 10.25 2.24 -5.09
N TRP A 45 9.44 3.13 -4.51
CA TRP A 45 9.88 4.49 -4.19
C TRP A 45 10.74 4.60 -2.93
N TYR A 46 10.46 3.79 -1.91
CA TYR A 46 11.07 3.92 -0.58
C TYR A 46 11.99 2.75 -0.21
N VAL A 47 11.74 1.54 -0.75
CA VAL A 47 12.59 0.38 -0.47
C VAL A 47 13.66 0.21 -1.56
N SER A 48 13.26 0.31 -2.82
CA SER A 48 14.17 0.22 -3.97
C SER A 48 14.80 1.57 -4.32
N GLU A 49 14.32 2.65 -3.70
CA GLU A 49 14.80 4.03 -3.89
C GLU A 49 14.72 4.50 -5.35
N ILE A 50 13.75 3.97 -6.11
CA ILE A 50 13.50 4.35 -7.51
C ILE A 50 12.49 5.51 -7.50
N ASP A 51 12.88 6.66 -8.03
CA ASP A 51 11.99 7.82 -8.09
C ASP A 51 10.84 7.62 -9.09
N PRO A 52 9.63 8.10 -8.77
CA PRO A 52 8.54 8.10 -9.72
C PRO A 52 8.83 8.97 -10.94
N ILE A 53 8.34 8.53 -12.10
CA ILE A 53 8.59 9.21 -13.37
C ILE A 53 7.72 10.48 -13.50
N LEU A 54 6.48 10.43 -13.02
CA LEU A 54 5.52 11.53 -13.20
C LEU A 54 5.72 12.62 -12.13
N GLU A 55 5.73 13.88 -12.54
CA GLU A 55 5.95 15.03 -11.64
C GLU A 55 4.98 15.04 -10.45
N TRP A 56 3.69 14.79 -10.67
CA TRP A 56 2.70 14.77 -9.58
C TRP A 56 2.97 13.66 -8.54
N GLN A 57 3.59 12.55 -8.94
CA GLN A 57 3.96 11.45 -8.02
C GLN A 57 5.20 11.80 -7.21
N LYS A 58 6.15 12.56 -7.78
CA LYS A 58 7.30 13.07 -7.03
C LYS A 58 6.86 13.93 -5.86
N TYR A 59 5.89 14.83 -6.09
CA TYR A 59 5.27 15.60 -5.00
C TYR A 59 4.61 14.72 -3.93
N CYS A 60 4.00 13.59 -4.31
CA CYS A 60 3.45 12.63 -3.35
C CYS A 60 4.55 11.91 -2.55
N LYS A 61 5.68 11.56 -3.19
CA LYS A 61 6.82 10.93 -2.51
C LYS A 61 7.48 11.90 -1.52
N ASP A 62 7.74 13.13 -1.96
CA ASP A 62 8.41 14.17 -1.15
C ASP A 62 7.59 14.59 0.08
N LYS A 63 6.27 14.42 0.03
CA LYS A 63 5.37 14.68 1.16
C LYS A 63 5.62 13.76 2.36
N ALA A 64 6.00 12.50 2.12
CA ALA A 64 6.25 11.54 3.17
C ALA A 64 7.75 11.30 3.32
N ASN A 65 8.34 11.82 4.39
CA ASN A 65 9.76 11.70 4.68
C ASN A 65 10.04 10.50 5.60
N LEU A 66 9.71 9.29 5.15
CA LEU A 66 10.02 8.04 5.86
C LEU A 66 11.33 7.46 5.33
N SER A 67 12.19 7.00 6.25
CA SER A 67 13.38 6.24 5.87
C SER A 67 13.00 4.87 5.32
N LYS A 68 13.89 4.28 4.52
CA LYS A 68 13.76 2.90 4.05
C LYS A 68 13.54 1.91 5.20
N GLU A 69 14.35 1.99 6.25
CA GLU A 69 14.26 1.11 7.42
C GLU A 69 12.87 1.19 8.08
N TYR A 70 12.37 2.41 8.31
CA TYR A 70 11.06 2.58 8.92
C TYR A 70 9.93 2.13 7.99
N THR A 71 10.10 2.32 6.68
CA THR A 71 9.16 1.83 5.67
C THR A 71 9.06 0.32 5.70
N GLU A 72 10.18 -0.40 5.72
CA GLU A 72 10.21 -1.86 5.80
C GLU A 72 9.55 -2.35 7.10
N GLN A 73 9.84 -1.71 8.24
CA GLN A 73 9.20 -2.03 9.52
C GLN A 73 7.68 -1.83 9.47
N LEU A 74 7.22 -0.73 8.87
CA LEU A 74 5.79 -0.43 8.71
C LEU A 74 5.10 -1.48 7.83
N LEU A 75 5.71 -1.87 6.71
CA LEU A 75 5.16 -2.88 5.81
C LEU A 75 5.01 -4.24 6.51
N ILE A 76 5.96 -4.63 7.35
CA ILE A 76 5.86 -5.85 8.17
C ILE A 76 4.66 -5.77 9.13
N GLU A 77 4.47 -4.64 9.80
CA GLU A 77 3.33 -4.46 10.73
C GLU A 77 1.98 -4.46 10.01
N ILE A 78 1.94 -3.94 8.78
CA ILE A 78 0.75 -3.99 7.94
C ILE A 78 0.46 -5.41 7.47
N ASP A 79 1.48 -6.14 7.01
CA ASP A 79 1.29 -7.54 6.60
C ASP A 79 0.70 -8.37 7.74
N LYS A 80 1.20 -8.20 8.98
CA LYS A 80 0.63 -8.86 10.17
C LYS A 80 -0.85 -8.55 10.42
N LYS A 81 -1.33 -7.37 10.02
CA LYS A 81 -2.74 -6.95 10.19
C LYS A 81 -3.63 -7.49 9.08
N VAL A 82 -3.11 -7.58 7.86
CA VAL A 82 -3.87 -8.00 6.67
C VAL A 82 -3.81 -9.50 6.45
N ASN A 83 -2.72 -10.18 6.85
CA ASN A 83 -2.50 -11.60 6.61
C ASN A 83 -3.49 -12.54 7.30
N ASN A 84 -4.21 -12.03 8.29
CA ASN A 84 -5.25 -12.77 8.98
C ASN A 84 -6.58 -12.76 8.23
N THR A 85 -6.76 -11.87 7.25
CA THR A 85 -7.98 -11.80 6.44
C THR A 85 -8.11 -12.99 5.49
N ASP A 86 -9.33 -13.47 5.28
CA ASP A 86 -9.56 -14.66 4.45
C ASP A 86 -9.23 -14.42 2.97
N MET A 87 -9.55 -13.24 2.45
CA MET A 87 -9.23 -12.87 1.07
C MET A 87 -7.72 -12.79 0.82
N TYR A 88 -6.92 -12.31 1.77
CA TYR A 88 -5.47 -12.28 1.61
C TYR A 88 -4.86 -13.68 1.62
N LYS A 89 -5.37 -14.59 2.47
CA LYS A 89 -4.94 -15.99 2.47
C LYS A 89 -5.26 -16.67 1.13
N GLN A 90 -6.44 -16.42 0.58
CA GLN A 90 -6.83 -16.93 -0.74
C GLN A 90 -5.90 -16.38 -1.83
N TYR A 91 -5.66 -15.08 -1.84
CA TYR A 91 -4.76 -14.43 -2.79
C TYR A 91 -3.34 -15.02 -2.75
N LYS A 92 -2.74 -15.19 -1.55
CA LYS A 92 -1.42 -15.83 -1.40
C LYS A 92 -1.42 -17.26 -1.96
N GLN A 93 -2.46 -18.04 -1.70
CA GLN A 93 -2.58 -19.39 -2.23
C GLN A 93 -2.68 -19.42 -3.76
N GLU A 94 -3.33 -18.44 -4.38
CA GLU A 94 -3.41 -18.33 -5.84
C GLU A 94 -2.07 -17.98 -6.47
N ILE A 95 -1.30 -17.05 -5.87
CA ILE A 95 0.07 -16.74 -6.35
C ILE A 95 0.98 -17.96 -6.23
N SER A 96 0.98 -18.65 -5.08
CA SER A 96 1.84 -19.83 -4.87
C SER A 96 1.50 -21.02 -5.77
N LYS A 97 0.33 -21.04 -6.43
CA LYS A 97 -0.03 -22.05 -7.43
C LYS A 97 0.46 -21.71 -8.84
N ASN A 98 0.84 -20.46 -9.08
CA ASN A 98 1.26 -19.94 -10.38
C ASN A 98 2.80 -19.78 -10.49
N ILE A 99 3.54 -20.31 -9.52
CA ILE A 99 5.00 -20.43 -9.49
C ILE A 99 5.33 -21.92 -9.46
#